data_AF-A0A060YAC8-F1
#
_entry.id   AF-A0A060YAC8-F1
#
_cell.length_a   1.000
_cell.length_b   1.000
_cell.length_c   1.000
_cell.angle_alpha   90.00
_cell.angle_beta   90.00
_cell.angle_gamma   90.00
#
_symmetry.space_group_name_H-M   'P 1'
#
loop_
_entity.id
_entity.type
_entity.pdbx_description
1 polymer ?
#
loop_
_entity_poly.entity_id
_entity_poly.type
_entity_poly.pdbx_seq_one_letter_code
_entity_poly.pdbx_strand_id
1 'polypeptide(L)' 'MWHRWKNDPEPDDIHYYYAKENLDSNDTEVKKPNRLYPEFKEDEQFRRLISYNTTAVHIPTDIYEGCEYTHTRIVQYL' A
#
# COMPACT_ATOMS: atom_id res chain seq x y z
N MET A 1 0.48 13.50 15.32
CA MET A 1 -0.37 12.34 15.65
C MET A 1 0.49 11.36 16.42
N TRP A 2 -0.02 10.75 17.49
CA TRP A 2 0.73 9.74 18.24
C TRP A 2 0.40 8.36 17.69
N HIS A 3 1.43 7.58 17.40
CA HIS A 3 1.28 6.19 16.99
C HIS A 3 1.29 5.32 18.25
N ARG A 4 0.27 4.46 18.41
CA ARG A 4 0.24 3.43 19.46
C ARG A 4 0.53 2.08 18.83
N TRP A 5 1.56 1.42 19.34
CA TRP A 5 1.91 0.07 18.93
C TRP A 5 0.74 -0.89 19.18
N LYS A 6 0.41 -1.70 18.17
CA LYS A 6 -0.58 -2.79 18.24
C LYS A 6 0.08 -4.06 17.69
N ASN A 7 -0.09 -5.19 18.38
CA ASN A 7 0.47 -6.47 17.93
C ASN A 7 -0.41 -7.14 16.86
N ASP A 8 -1.73 -6.98 16.97
CA ASP A 8 -2.72 -7.64 16.09
C ASP A 8 -3.58 -6.59 15.39
N PRO A 9 -3.09 -5.93 14.32
CA PRO A 9 -3.90 -5.03 13.54
C PRO A 9 -4.99 -5.80 12.79
N GLU A 10 -6.22 -5.30 12.85
CA GLU A 10 -7.30 -5.83 12.02
C GLU A 10 -7.09 -5.42 10.55
N PRO A 11 -7.65 -6.13 9.56
CA PRO A 11 -7.54 -5.75 8.15
C PRO A 11 -7.98 -4.31 7.88
N ASP A 12 -8.95 -3.82 8.64
CA ASP A 12 -9.48 -2.47 8.53
C ASP A 12 -8.59 -1.39 9.20
N ASP A 13 -7.60 -1.79 10.02
CA ASP A 13 -6.69 -0.86 10.70
C ASP A 13 -5.69 -0.21 9.73
N ILE A 14 -5.36 -0.89 8.61
CA ILE A 14 -4.27 -0.47 7.71
C ILE A 14 -4.72 -0.56 6.26
N HIS A 15 -4.94 0.59 5.63
CA HIS A 15 -5.25 0.69 4.20
C HIS A 15 -4.11 1.38 3.45
N TYR A 16 -3.59 0.73 2.41
CA TYR A 16 -2.52 1.29 1.58
C TYR A 16 -2.54 0.77 0.15
N TYR A 17 -1.93 1.52 -0.76
CA TYR A 17 -1.66 1.05 -2.11
C TYR A 17 -0.32 0.31 -2.13
N TYR A 18 -0.34 -0.98 -2.44
CA TYR A 18 0.87 -1.77 -2.63
C TYR A 18 1.42 -1.57 -4.05
N ALA A 19 2.67 -1.13 -4.17
CA ALA A 19 3.24 -0.71 -5.45
C ALA A 19 3.35 -1.84 -6.50
N LYS A 20 3.35 -3.11 -6.06
CA LYS A 20 3.38 -4.30 -6.93
C LYS A 20 2.02 -4.99 -7.02
N GLU A 21 0.94 -4.32 -6.62
CA GLU A 21 -0.43 -4.84 -6.75
C GLU A 21 -0.79 -5.03 -8.22
N ASN A 22 -1.48 -6.12 -8.54
CA ASN A 22 -1.96 -6.38 -9.89
C ASN A 22 -3.31 -5.66 -10.10
N LEU A 23 -3.26 -4.51 -10.78
CA LEU A 23 -4.43 -3.64 -11.00
C LEU A 23 -5.32 -4.10 -12.17
N ASP A 24 -4.79 -4.93 -13.08
CA ASP A 24 -5.49 -5.39 -14.29
C ASP A 24 -6.36 -6.64 -14.04
N SER A 25 -6.31 -7.19 -12.83
CA SER A 25 -7.09 -8.37 -12.47
C SER A 25 -8.56 -7.99 -12.28
N ASN A 26 -9.40 -8.32 -13.26
CA ASN A 26 -10.87 -8.21 -13.17
C ASN A 26 -11.51 -9.21 -12.20
N ASP A 27 -10.72 -10.11 -11.60
CA ASP A 27 -11.19 -10.98 -10.53
C ASP A 27 -11.45 -10.19 -9.25
N THR A 28 -12.73 -9.90 -9.00
CA THR A 28 -13.20 -9.31 -7.75
C THR A 28 -12.89 -10.18 -6.52
N GLU A 29 -12.64 -11.49 -6.68
CA GLU A 29 -12.22 -12.38 -5.60
C GLU A 29 -10.75 -12.18 -5.17
N VAL A 30 -9.90 -11.56 -6.01
CA VAL A 30 -8.47 -11.36 -5.72
C VAL A 30 -8.20 -10.01 -5.03
N LYS A 31 -9.20 -9.12 -4.98
CA LYS A 31 -9.04 -7.80 -4.37
C LYS A 31 -9.04 -7.89 -2.84
N LYS A 32 -7.87 -7.68 -2.25
CA LYS A 32 -7.70 -7.67 -0.78
C LYS A 32 -8.42 -6.45 -0.18
N PRO A 33 -9.19 -6.61 0.91
CA PRO A 33 -9.99 -5.52 1.49
C PRO A 33 -9.14 -4.37 2.05
N ASN A 34 -7.92 -4.66 2.50
CA ASN A 34 -6.98 -3.69 3.04
C ASN A 34 -6.16 -2.92 1.98
N ARG A 35 -6.52 -3.08 0.69
CA ARG A 35 -5.82 -2.44 -0.44
C ARG A 35 -6.56 -1.24 -0.97
N LEU A 36 -5.78 -0.19 -1.22
CA LEU A 36 -6.24 0.94 -2.00
C LEU A 36 -6.02 0.67 -3.49
N TYR A 37 -6.99 1.09 -4.29
CA TYR A 37 -6.95 1.04 -5.76
C TYR A 37 -7.01 2.48 -6.29
N PRO A 38 -5.86 3.13 -6.50
CA PRO A 38 -5.82 4.54 -6.88
C PRO A 38 -6.31 4.76 -8.32
N GLU A 39 -6.83 5.97 -8.56
CA GLU A 39 -6.97 6.49 -9.92
C GLU A 39 -5.62 7.04 -10.39
N PHE A 40 -5.23 6.67 -11.61
CA PHE A 40 -4.00 7.10 -12.23
C PHE A 40 -4.26 8.09 -13.36
N LYS A 41 -3.38 9.09 -13.49
CA LYS A 41 -3.41 10.11 -14.53
C LYS A 41 -2.05 10.19 -15.22
N GLU A 42 -2.07 10.52 -16.51
CA GLU A 42 -0.84 10.83 -17.23
C GLU A 42 -0.25 12.13 -16.72
N ASP A 43 1.07 12.16 -16.61
CA ASP A 43 1.81 13.37 -16.28
C ASP A 43 3.06 13.49 -17.14
N GLU A 44 3.20 14.65 -17.79
CA GLU A 44 4.28 14.93 -18.74
C GLU A 44 5.65 14.96 -18.08
N GLN A 45 5.74 15.39 -16.82
CA GLN A 45 7.01 15.48 -16.09
C GLN A 45 7.49 14.10 -15.64
N PHE A 46 6.57 13.25 -15.18
CA PHE A 46 6.91 11.91 -14.71
C PHE A 46 7.00 10.87 -15.83
N ARG A 47 6.40 11.14 -17.00
CA ARG A 47 6.40 10.24 -18.17
C ARG A 47 5.86 8.83 -17.84
N ARG A 48 4.95 8.76 -16.88
CA ARG A 48 4.25 7.54 -16.44
C ARG A 48 2.92 7.93 -15.80
N LEU A 49 2.02 6.96 -15.71
CA LEU A 49 0.79 7.07 -14.94
C LEU A 49 1.11 7.26 -13.46
N ILE A 50 0.52 8.28 -12.83
CA ILE A 50 0.72 8.60 -11.40
C ILE A 50 -0.60 8.87 -10.69
N SER A 51 -0.61 8.63 -9.38
CA SER A 51 -1.70 9.07 -8.50
C SER A 51 -1.21 10.19 -7.61
N TYR A 52 -1.96 11.29 -7.58
CA TYR A 52 -1.67 12.44 -6.71
C TYR A 52 -2.29 12.32 -5.32
N ASN A 53 -3.31 11.47 -5.18
CA ASN A 53 -4.08 11.33 -3.94
C ASN A 53 -3.60 10.17 -3.06
N THR A 54 -2.81 9.25 -3.61
CA THR A 54 -2.36 8.05 -2.90
C THR A 54 -0.86 7.85 -3.10
N THR A 55 -0.15 7.54 -2.02
CA THR A 55 1.27 7.16 -2.08
C THR A 55 1.40 5.65 -2.15
N ALA A 56 2.30 5.16 -3.00
CA ALA A 56 2.59 3.74 -3.13
C ALA A 56 3.55 3.26 -2.03
N VAL A 57 3.27 2.09 -1.45
CA VAL A 57 4.13 1.41 -0.48
C VAL A 57 4.90 0.30 -1.19
N HIS A 58 6.24 0.34 -1.10
CA HIS A 58 7.12 -0.70 -1.64
C HIS A 58 7.63 -1.60 -0.52
N ILE A 59 7.22 -2.87 -0.53
CA ILE A 59 7.73 -3.91 0.36
C ILE A 59 8.76 -4.75 -0.42
N PRO A 60 10.01 -4.86 0.07
CA PRO A 60 11.03 -5.75 -0.51
C PRO A 60 10.55 -7.21 -0.54
N THR A 61 11.01 -7.99 -1.51
CA THR A 61 10.54 -9.37 -1.72
C THR A 61 11.02 -10.36 -0.68
N ASP A 62 12.11 -10.03 0.02
CA ASP A 62 12.68 -10.77 1.15
C ASP A 62 11.97 -10.48 2.48
N ILE A 63 11.05 -9.50 2.51
CA ILE A 63 10.25 -9.16 3.68
C ILE A 63 8.81 -9.56 3.42
N TYR A 64 8.27 -10.41 4.29
CA TYR A 64 6.87 -10.76 4.23
C TYR A 64 5.99 -9.58 4.65
N GLU A 65 4.98 -9.31 3.84
CA GLU A 65 3.96 -8.31 4.09
C GLU A 65 3.12 -8.70 5.31
N GLY A 66 3.17 -7.92 6.38
CA GLY A 66 2.48 -8.23 7.64
C GLY A 66 3.39 -8.82 8.72
N CYS A 67 4.71 -8.91 8.51
CA CYS A 67 5.65 -9.15 9.60
C CYS A 67 5.66 -7.98 10.59
N GLU A 68 5.88 -8.24 11.89
CA GLU A 68 6.07 -7.20 12.93
C GLU A 68 7.09 -6.12 12.51
N TYR A 69 8.13 -6.52 11.78
CA TYR A 69 9.18 -5.62 11.25
C TYR A 69 8.71 -4.65 10.14
N THR A 70 7.63 -4.96 9.42
CA THR A 70 7.07 -4.04 8.40
C THR A 70 6.36 -2.85 9.03
N HIS A 71 5.81 -3.01 10.23
CA HIS A 71 5.14 -1.95 10.98
C HIS A 71 6.12 -0.82 11.32
N THR A 72 7.34 -1.15 11.75
CA THR A 72 8.36 -0.14 12.11
C THR A 72 8.88 0.64 10.91
N ARG A 73 8.95 0.01 9.72
CA ARG A 73 9.49 0.66 8.52
C ARG A 73 8.46 1.47 7.75
N ILE A 74 7.19 1.05 7.71
CA ILE A 74 6.13 1.81 7.01
C ILE A 74 5.84 3.13 7.74
N VAL A 75 5.94 3.16 9.08
CA VAL A 75 5.66 4.35 9.90
C VAL A 75 6.85 5.34 9.93
N GLN A 76 8.08 4.90 9.61
CA GLN A 76 9.26 5.78 9.64
C GLN A 76 9.42 6.68 8.40
N TYR A 77 8.68 6.42 7.32
CA TYR A 77 8.77 7.20 6.07
C TYR A 77 7.52 8.04 5.77
N LEU A 78 6.62 8.19 6.75
CA LEU A 78 5.50 9.14 6.75
C LEU A 78 5.71 10.18 7.84
#